data_AF-A0A1B6IFG5-F1
#
_entry.id   AF-A0A1B6IFG5-F1
#
_cell.length_a   1.000
_cell.length_b   1.000
_cell.length_c   1.000
_cell.angle_alpha   90.00
_cell.angle_beta   90.00
_cell.angle_gamma   90.00
#
_symmetry.space_group_name_H-M   'P 1'
#
loop_
_entity.id
_entity.type
_entity.pdbx_description
1 polymer ?
#
loop_
_entity_poly.entity_id
_entity_poly.type
_entity_poly.pdbx_seq_one_letter_code
_entity_poly.pdbx_strand_id
1 'polypeptide(L)'
;AVDLSAGSVPPADKSTAKAVIQETQAEAVERIAIQKDVIIVEPVKSKPELKVEPPPPPTPPEGEKKEKKTAKSIIQEAVEKVTKKRIRVDLTASSVERNFITPVRAMSDFLLKPSDLENLRATKRRSPYENEPPITVFWRKDVEARAIEVWGSKDNLTKELLKRDLERRFYQQNTFTTKRKLRDYRREKDHQREQKMVETAGLFGPSGKVVLTAVAINGSNFLFKLFAWIFTGSHSMFSECIHSLADTINQLILAYGIHKSVQRADSDHPYGYTNMRYVSSLISGVGIF
;
A
#
# COMPACT_ATOMS: atom_id res chain seq x y z
N ALA A 1 7.49 -12.63 56.82
CA ALA A 1 7.63 -13.97 56.22
C ALA A 1 6.43 -14.21 55.32
N VAL A 2 6.62 -14.09 54.01
CA VAL A 2 5.62 -14.45 53.00
C VAL A 2 6.40 -15.15 51.89
N ASP A 3 6.10 -16.44 51.71
CA ASP A 3 6.79 -17.36 50.83
C ASP A 3 6.66 -17.00 49.34
N LEU A 4 7.81 -16.95 48.66
CA LEU A 4 7.93 -16.93 47.21
C LEU A 4 8.07 -18.39 46.73
N SER A 5 6.95 -19.05 46.42
CA SER A 5 6.98 -20.34 45.71
C SER A 5 6.96 -20.10 44.20
N ALA A 6 8.07 -20.44 43.56
CA ALA A 6 8.22 -20.43 42.12
C ALA A 6 7.45 -21.61 41.53
N GLY A 7 6.32 -21.33 40.89
CA GLY A 7 5.63 -22.30 40.04
C GLY A 7 6.43 -22.56 38.78
N SER A 8 7.05 -23.74 38.69
CA SER A 8 7.72 -24.22 37.49
C SER A 8 6.68 -24.53 36.40
N VAL A 9 6.74 -23.80 35.29
CA VAL A 9 5.99 -24.12 34.07
C VAL A 9 6.65 -25.35 33.44
N PRO A 10 5.92 -26.47 33.24
CA PRO A 10 6.51 -27.66 32.63
C PRO A 10 6.87 -27.39 31.16
N PRO A 11 7.97 -27.96 30.64
CA PRO A 11 8.39 -27.75 29.26
C PRO A 11 7.35 -28.31 28.29
N ALA A 12 6.87 -27.46 27.38
CA ALA A 12 5.93 -27.84 26.33
C ALA A 12 6.50 -28.99 25.49
N ASP A 13 5.90 -30.16 25.64
CA ASP A 13 6.32 -31.39 25.01
C ASP A 13 6.14 -31.28 23.48
N LYS A 14 7.22 -31.38 22.70
CA LYS A 14 7.19 -31.18 21.23
C LYS A 14 6.27 -32.17 20.52
N SER A 15 5.88 -33.23 21.21
CA SER A 15 4.88 -34.24 20.83
C SER A 15 3.46 -33.66 20.72
N THR A 16 3.02 -32.89 21.71
CA THR A 16 1.64 -32.37 21.75
C THR A 16 1.43 -31.25 20.74
N ALA A 17 2.44 -30.41 20.51
CA ALA A 17 2.40 -29.39 19.45
C ALA A 17 2.27 -30.00 18.05
N LYS A 18 2.92 -31.14 17.77
CA LYS A 18 2.79 -31.85 16.49
C LYS A 18 1.40 -32.46 16.33
N ALA A 19 0.82 -33.02 17.40
CA ALA A 19 -0.53 -33.58 17.37
C ALA A 19 -1.58 -32.50 17.06
N VAL A 20 -1.50 -31.33 17.71
CA VAL A 20 -2.41 -30.19 17.46
C VAL A 20 -2.28 -29.64 16.03
N ILE A 21 -1.05 -29.62 15.48
CA ILE A 21 -0.83 -29.22 14.08
C ILE A 21 -1.43 -30.25 13.10
N GLN A 22 -1.40 -31.54 13.44
CA GLN A 22 -1.97 -32.58 12.59
C GLN A 22 -3.50 -32.55 12.60
N GLU A 23 -4.10 -32.30 13.76
CA GLU A 23 -5.56 -32.20 13.95
C GLU A 23 -6.12 -30.95 13.26
N THR A 24 -5.44 -29.80 13.37
CA THR A 24 -5.81 -28.57 12.65
C THR A 24 -5.65 -28.69 11.13
N GLN A 25 -4.71 -29.51 10.65
CA GLN A 25 -4.59 -29.82 9.23
C GLN A 25 -5.71 -30.73 8.73
N ALA A 26 -6.18 -31.67 9.53
CA ALA A 26 -7.31 -32.54 9.19
C ALA A 26 -8.63 -31.74 9.07
N GLU A 27 -8.93 -30.86 10.04
CA GLU A 27 -10.11 -29.97 9.97
C GLU A 27 -10.05 -29.01 8.76
N ALA A 28 -8.85 -28.52 8.40
CA ALA A 28 -8.69 -27.65 7.24
C ALA A 28 -8.97 -28.38 5.91
N VAL A 29 -8.60 -29.66 5.81
CA VAL A 29 -8.88 -30.49 4.63
C VAL A 29 -10.38 -30.79 4.50
N GLU A 30 -11.07 -31.04 5.61
CA GLU A 30 -12.51 -31.29 5.63
C GLU A 30 -13.32 -30.04 5.23
N ARG A 31 -12.91 -28.85 5.69
CA ARG A 31 -13.51 -27.57 5.26
C ARG A 31 -13.31 -27.28 3.77
N ILE A 32 -12.18 -27.69 3.21
CA ILE A 32 -11.91 -27.57 1.76
C ILE A 32 -12.77 -28.55 0.95
N ALA A 33 -13.08 -29.73 1.50
CA ALA A 33 -13.99 -30.68 0.87
C ALA A 33 -15.44 -30.14 0.83
N ILE A 34 -15.92 -29.56 1.92
CA ILE A 34 -17.26 -28.94 2.00
C ILE A 34 -17.39 -27.73 1.06
N GLN A 35 -16.31 -26.96 0.85
CA GLN A 35 -16.29 -25.82 -0.08
C GLN A 35 -16.40 -26.26 -1.57
N LYS A 36 -16.07 -27.51 -1.91
CA LYS A 36 -16.17 -28.02 -3.29
C LYS A 36 -17.61 -28.29 -3.74
N ASP A 37 -18.53 -28.55 -2.83
CA ASP A 37 -19.92 -28.90 -3.17
C ASP A 37 -20.83 -27.68 -3.40
N VAL A 38 -20.40 -26.47 -2.99
CA VAL A 38 -21.18 -25.23 -3.15
C VAL A 38 -20.98 -24.57 -4.52
N ILE A 39 -19.94 -24.96 -5.28
CA ILE A 39 -19.57 -24.30 -6.53
C ILE A 39 -19.99 -25.19 -7.71
N ILE A 40 -21.29 -25.47 -7.82
CA ILE A 40 -21.90 -26.11 -8.99
C ILE A 40 -23.02 -25.21 -9.53
N VAL A 41 -22.66 -24.50 -10.61
CA VAL A 41 -23.49 -24.03 -11.74
C VAL A 41 -24.52 -22.90 -11.50
N GLU A 42 -24.22 -21.73 -12.07
CA GLU A 42 -25.20 -20.97 -12.85
C GLU A 42 -24.59 -20.59 -14.22
N PRO A 43 -25.24 -20.91 -15.36
CA PRO A 43 -24.75 -20.54 -16.67
C PRO A 43 -25.24 -19.12 -17.03
N VAL A 44 -24.30 -18.23 -17.33
CA VAL A 44 -24.59 -16.87 -17.79
C VAL A 44 -25.12 -16.91 -19.23
N LYS A 45 -26.35 -16.40 -19.42
CA LYS A 45 -27.03 -16.22 -20.71
C LYS A 45 -26.16 -15.48 -21.74
N SER A 46 -26.08 -16.05 -22.94
CA SER A 46 -25.51 -15.45 -24.14
C SER A 46 -26.32 -14.22 -24.59
N LYS A 47 -25.62 -13.14 -24.94
CA LYS A 47 -26.17 -11.91 -25.52
C LYS A 47 -26.12 -12.00 -27.06
N PRO A 48 -27.13 -11.52 -27.81
CA PRO A 48 -27.32 -11.89 -29.21
C PRO A 48 -26.35 -11.15 -30.16
N GLU A 49 -25.95 -11.85 -31.22
CA GLU A 49 -25.17 -11.34 -32.36
C GLU A 49 -25.89 -10.20 -33.09
N LEU A 50 -25.19 -9.09 -33.31
CA LEU A 50 -25.65 -8.00 -34.17
C LEU A 50 -25.17 -8.26 -35.61
N LYS A 51 -26.11 -8.48 -36.54
CA LYS A 51 -25.86 -8.59 -37.99
C LYS A 51 -25.24 -7.29 -38.52
N VAL A 52 -24.15 -7.42 -39.27
CA VAL A 52 -23.53 -6.33 -40.03
C VAL A 52 -24.00 -6.45 -41.48
N GLU A 53 -24.82 -5.50 -41.95
CA GLU A 53 -25.09 -5.32 -43.38
C GLU A 53 -23.91 -4.57 -44.05
N PRO A 54 -23.58 -4.89 -45.32
CA PRO A 54 -22.48 -4.23 -46.02
C PRO A 54 -22.89 -2.82 -46.49
N PRO A 55 -21.95 -1.84 -46.48
CA PRO A 55 -22.26 -0.47 -46.90
C PRO A 55 -22.41 -0.35 -48.44
N PRO A 56 -23.24 0.59 -48.93
CA PRO A 56 -23.46 0.80 -50.36
C PRO A 56 -22.25 1.47 -51.07
N PRO A 57 -22.14 1.32 -52.40
CA PRO A 57 -20.98 1.76 -53.18
C PRO A 57 -20.89 3.29 -53.36
N PRO A 58 -19.69 3.84 -53.62
CA PRO A 58 -19.44 5.28 -53.62
C PRO A 58 -19.83 5.96 -54.94
N THR A 59 -20.47 7.13 -54.85
CA THR A 59 -20.67 8.08 -55.95
C THR A 59 -19.45 9.01 -56.14
N PRO A 60 -19.20 9.54 -57.37
CA PRO A 60 -17.98 10.28 -57.72
C PRO A 60 -17.98 11.74 -57.22
N PRO A 61 -16.83 12.43 -57.24
CA PRO A 61 -16.55 13.55 -56.34
C PRO A 61 -17.07 14.89 -56.87
N GLU A 62 -17.84 15.60 -56.08
CA GLU A 62 -18.09 17.03 -56.26
C GLU A 62 -17.43 17.84 -55.14
N GLY A 63 -16.57 18.77 -55.55
CA GLY A 63 -16.41 20.07 -54.92
C GLY A 63 -15.69 20.10 -53.56
N GLU A 64 -14.41 20.45 -53.59
CA GLU A 64 -13.66 20.91 -52.43
C GLU A 64 -14.42 21.99 -51.64
N LYS A 65 -14.89 21.65 -50.44
CA LYS A 65 -15.10 22.62 -49.36
C LYS A 65 -14.39 22.10 -48.12
N LYS A 66 -13.27 22.73 -47.80
CA LYS A 66 -12.52 22.52 -46.56
C LYS A 66 -13.37 23.00 -45.38
N GLU A 67 -14.20 22.11 -44.84
CA GLU A 67 -14.80 22.32 -43.52
C GLU A 67 -13.72 22.17 -42.45
N LYS A 68 -13.44 23.27 -41.76
CA LYS A 68 -12.54 23.32 -40.62
C LYS A 68 -13.16 22.46 -39.50
N LYS A 69 -12.64 21.25 -39.30
CA LYS A 69 -12.92 20.45 -38.11
C LYS A 69 -12.64 21.30 -36.87
N THR A 70 -13.67 21.58 -36.10
CA THR A 70 -13.57 22.38 -34.88
C THR A 70 -12.66 21.65 -33.89
N ALA A 71 -11.80 22.38 -33.18
CA ALA A 71 -10.83 21.81 -32.23
C ALA A 71 -11.46 20.80 -31.25
N LYS A 72 -12.73 20.98 -30.90
CA LYS A 72 -13.51 20.05 -30.07
C LYS A 72 -13.61 18.64 -30.67
N SER A 73 -13.84 18.48 -31.97
CA SER A 73 -14.00 17.15 -32.59
C SER A 73 -12.65 16.41 -32.69
N ILE A 74 -11.55 17.15 -32.89
CA ILE A 74 -10.19 16.60 -32.90
C ILE A 74 -9.81 16.14 -31.49
N ILE A 75 -10.13 16.93 -30.47
CA ILE A 75 -9.93 16.56 -29.06
C ILE A 75 -10.78 15.34 -28.71
N GLN A 76 -12.03 15.28 -29.17
CA GLN A 76 -12.94 14.18 -28.87
C GLN A 76 -12.49 12.88 -29.55
N GLU A 77 -12.06 12.92 -30.82
CA GLU A 77 -11.50 11.78 -31.54
C GLU A 77 -10.15 11.29 -30.95
N ALA A 78 -9.33 12.23 -30.45
CA ALA A 78 -8.09 11.91 -29.74
C ALA A 78 -8.35 11.27 -28.37
N VAL A 79 -9.31 11.79 -27.60
CA VAL A 79 -9.75 11.22 -26.33
C VAL A 79 -10.31 9.82 -26.54
N GLU A 80 -11.11 9.61 -27.59
CA GLU A 80 -11.73 8.32 -27.89
C GLU A 80 -10.69 7.25 -28.27
N LYS A 81 -9.65 7.61 -29.04
CA LYS A 81 -8.50 6.74 -29.35
C LYS A 81 -7.67 6.38 -28.10
N VAL A 82 -7.52 7.29 -27.14
CA VAL A 82 -6.82 7.03 -25.87
C VAL A 82 -7.68 6.14 -24.94
N THR A 83 -9.01 6.23 -25.02
CA THR A 83 -9.94 5.46 -24.16
C THR A 83 -10.22 4.03 -24.60
N LYS A 84 -9.67 3.54 -25.73
CA LYS A 84 -9.72 2.10 -26.04
C LYS A 84 -9.03 1.34 -24.91
N LYS A 85 -9.84 0.83 -23.97
CA LYS A 85 -9.38 0.00 -22.85
C LYS A 85 -8.56 -1.14 -23.45
N ARG A 86 -7.26 -1.18 -23.13
CA ARG A 86 -6.42 -2.32 -23.46
C ARG A 86 -7.15 -3.56 -22.93
N ILE A 87 -7.53 -4.44 -23.85
CA ILE A 87 -8.12 -5.72 -23.50
C ILE A 87 -7.09 -6.39 -22.59
N ARG A 88 -7.42 -6.52 -21.30
CA ARG A 88 -6.57 -7.29 -20.38
C ARG A 88 -6.64 -8.72 -20.88
N VAL A 89 -5.53 -9.20 -21.40
CA VAL A 89 -5.41 -10.60 -21.80
C VAL A 89 -5.61 -11.43 -20.54
N ASP A 90 -6.64 -12.27 -20.53
CA ASP A 90 -6.85 -13.22 -19.45
C ASP A 90 -5.73 -14.28 -19.50
N LEU A 91 -4.70 -14.05 -18.71
CA LEU A 91 -3.52 -14.93 -18.58
C LEU A 91 -3.86 -16.29 -17.94
N THR A 92 -5.08 -16.44 -17.41
CA THR A 92 -5.60 -17.65 -16.76
C THR A 92 -6.12 -18.68 -17.76
N ALA A 93 -6.42 -18.30 -19.00
CA ALA A 93 -6.81 -19.24 -20.03
C ALA A 93 -5.59 -20.08 -20.42
N SER A 94 -5.51 -21.31 -19.91
CA SER A 94 -4.53 -22.27 -20.40
C SER A 94 -4.85 -22.52 -21.87
N SER A 95 -4.04 -21.94 -22.75
CA SER A 95 -4.14 -22.14 -24.21
C SER A 95 -3.71 -23.56 -24.59
N VAL A 96 -4.48 -24.56 -24.13
CA VAL A 96 -4.33 -26.00 -24.40
C VAL A 96 -4.83 -26.35 -25.81
N GLU A 97 -5.27 -25.36 -26.56
CA GLU A 97 -5.77 -25.52 -27.93
C GLU A 97 -4.66 -25.46 -28.99
N ARG A 98 -3.43 -25.03 -28.65
CA ARG A 98 -2.34 -24.92 -29.63
C ARG A 98 -1.60 -26.24 -29.82
N ASN A 99 -1.45 -26.70 -31.07
CA ASN A 99 -0.71 -27.94 -31.39
C ASN A 99 0.80 -27.87 -31.07
N PHE A 100 1.37 -26.66 -30.97
CA PHE A 100 2.80 -26.43 -30.72
C PHE A 100 3.05 -25.78 -29.35
N ILE A 101 4.15 -26.15 -28.71
CA ILE A 101 4.59 -25.61 -27.41
C ILE A 101 6.07 -25.18 -27.49
N THR A 102 6.41 -24.08 -26.83
CA THR A 102 7.81 -23.61 -26.68
C THR A 102 8.54 -24.42 -25.60
N PRO A 103 9.87 -24.59 -25.67
CA PRO A 103 10.65 -25.34 -24.67
C PRO A 103 10.41 -24.86 -23.24
N VAL A 104 10.47 -23.55 -22.99
CA VAL A 104 10.25 -22.97 -21.64
C VAL A 104 8.89 -23.37 -21.06
N ARG A 105 7.86 -23.35 -21.90
CA ARG A 105 6.50 -23.71 -21.51
C ARG A 105 6.35 -25.23 -21.34
N ALA A 106 7.01 -26.03 -22.18
CA ALA A 106 7.05 -27.47 -22.00
C ALA A 106 7.70 -27.84 -20.64
N MET A 107 8.80 -27.17 -20.28
CA MET A 107 9.47 -27.35 -19.00
C MET A 107 8.58 -26.92 -17.82
N SER A 108 7.86 -25.80 -17.92
CA SER A 108 6.99 -25.33 -16.83
C SER A 108 5.71 -26.16 -16.68
N ASP A 109 5.07 -26.49 -17.80
CA ASP A 109 3.74 -27.11 -17.83
C ASP A 109 3.83 -28.64 -17.64
N PHE A 110 4.93 -29.28 -18.05
CA PHE A 110 5.15 -30.73 -17.92
C PHE A 110 6.31 -31.11 -16.98
N LEU A 111 6.93 -30.15 -16.31
CA LEU A 111 8.04 -30.36 -15.36
C LEU A 111 9.22 -31.15 -15.97
N LEU A 112 9.47 -30.96 -17.26
CA LEU A 112 10.54 -31.64 -17.99
C LEU A 112 11.87 -30.90 -17.84
N LYS A 113 12.97 -31.66 -17.92
CA LYS A 113 14.33 -31.09 -18.01
C LYS A 113 14.64 -30.72 -19.46
N PRO A 114 15.57 -29.78 -19.70
CA PRO A 114 15.95 -29.42 -21.07
C PRO A 114 16.49 -30.62 -21.86
N SER A 115 17.18 -31.55 -21.19
CA SER A 115 17.67 -32.81 -21.77
C SER A 115 16.57 -33.70 -22.35
N ASP A 116 15.36 -33.65 -21.78
CA ASP A 116 14.25 -34.47 -22.26
C ASP A 116 13.63 -33.92 -23.55
N LEU A 117 13.88 -32.65 -23.86
CA LEU A 117 13.37 -31.94 -25.04
C LEU A 117 14.29 -32.04 -26.26
N GLU A 118 15.57 -32.39 -26.07
CA GLU A 118 16.55 -32.48 -27.16
C GLU A 118 16.27 -33.64 -28.12
N ASN A 119 15.72 -34.75 -27.60
CA ASN A 119 15.38 -35.93 -28.39
C ASN A 119 14.08 -35.77 -29.19
N LEU A 120 13.32 -34.71 -28.93
CA LEU A 120 12.03 -34.47 -29.57
C LEU A 120 12.20 -33.72 -30.90
N ARG A 121 11.27 -33.98 -31.84
CA ARG A 121 11.27 -33.30 -33.14
C ARG A 121 11.04 -31.80 -32.98
N ALA A 122 12.11 -31.02 -33.16
CA ALA A 122 12.05 -29.57 -33.13
C ALA A 122 11.56 -29.00 -34.47
N THR A 123 10.61 -28.06 -34.42
CA THR A 123 10.17 -27.26 -35.57
C THR A 123 10.51 -25.80 -35.31
N LYS A 124 11.11 -25.11 -36.28
CA LYS A 124 11.35 -23.66 -36.17
C LYS A 124 10.13 -22.89 -36.66
N ARG A 125 9.71 -21.87 -35.91
CA ARG A 125 8.62 -20.94 -36.29
C ARG A 125 9.13 -19.52 -36.24
N ARG A 126 8.55 -18.65 -37.09
CA ARG A 126 8.87 -17.22 -37.07
C ARG A 126 8.51 -16.65 -35.69
N SER A 127 9.44 -15.88 -35.12
CA SER A 127 9.22 -15.09 -33.92
C SER A 127 8.12 -14.05 -34.17
N PRO A 128 7.33 -13.66 -33.16
CA PRO A 128 6.39 -12.54 -33.28
C PRO A 128 7.07 -11.20 -33.63
N TYR A 129 8.37 -11.08 -33.39
CA TYR A 129 9.17 -9.90 -33.68
C TYR A 129 10.09 -10.16 -34.88
N GLU A 130 10.02 -9.29 -35.88
CA GLU A 130 10.71 -9.46 -37.16
C GLU A 130 12.24 -9.57 -37.03
N ASN A 131 12.81 -8.93 -36.01
CA ASN A 131 14.26 -8.84 -35.78
C ASN A 131 14.81 -9.94 -34.87
N GLU A 132 13.97 -10.84 -34.35
CA GLU A 132 14.40 -11.93 -33.46
C GLU A 132 14.60 -13.23 -34.23
N PRO A 133 15.51 -14.11 -33.78
CA PRO A 133 15.71 -15.41 -34.41
C PRO A 133 14.43 -16.28 -34.34
N PRO A 134 14.20 -17.18 -35.31
CA PRO A 134 13.08 -18.12 -35.27
C PRO A 134 13.05 -18.95 -33.98
N ILE A 135 11.88 -19.03 -33.36
CA ILE A 135 11.65 -19.75 -32.11
C ILE A 135 11.55 -21.26 -32.40
N THR A 136 12.24 -22.07 -31.59
CA THR A 136 12.07 -23.52 -31.59
C THR A 136 10.80 -23.90 -30.85
N VAL A 137 9.96 -24.71 -31.48
CA VAL A 137 8.74 -25.25 -30.90
C VAL A 137 8.66 -26.75 -31.12
N PHE A 138 8.01 -27.43 -30.19
CA PHE A 138 7.79 -28.88 -30.23
C PHE A 138 6.30 -29.16 -30.40
N TRP A 139 5.97 -30.33 -30.93
CA TRP A 139 4.59 -30.81 -30.97
C TRP A 139 4.13 -31.14 -29.55
N ARG A 140 2.98 -30.62 -29.13
CA ARG A 140 2.45 -30.87 -27.77
C ARG A 140 2.24 -32.35 -27.51
N LYS A 141 1.69 -33.09 -28.48
CA LYS A 141 1.45 -34.54 -28.35
C LYS A 141 2.73 -35.31 -28.04
N ASP A 142 3.82 -34.95 -28.69
CA ASP A 142 5.12 -35.60 -28.49
C ASP A 142 5.72 -35.22 -27.12
N VAL A 143 5.54 -33.97 -26.69
CA VAL A 143 5.94 -33.52 -25.33
C VAL A 143 5.12 -34.21 -24.25
N GLU A 144 3.81 -34.38 -24.45
CA GLU A 144 2.92 -35.10 -23.54
C GLU A 144 3.32 -36.57 -23.43
N ALA A 145 3.58 -37.24 -24.57
CA ALA A 145 4.08 -38.60 -24.58
C ALA A 145 5.40 -38.72 -23.82
N ARG A 146 6.33 -37.80 -24.07
CA ARG A 146 7.62 -37.77 -23.37
C ARG A 146 7.46 -37.50 -21.87
N ALA A 147 6.52 -36.66 -21.47
CA ALA A 147 6.20 -36.42 -20.07
C ALA A 147 5.63 -37.67 -19.38
N ILE A 148 4.77 -38.43 -20.07
CA ILE A 148 4.27 -39.71 -19.56
C ILE A 148 5.41 -40.72 -19.43
N GLU A 149 6.36 -40.76 -20.36
CA GLU A 149 7.56 -41.63 -20.24
C GLU A 149 8.42 -41.27 -19.03
N VAL A 150 8.67 -39.98 -18.78
CA VAL A 150 9.54 -39.51 -17.68
C VAL A 150 8.85 -39.68 -16.32
N TRP A 151 7.57 -39.37 -16.21
CA TRP A 151 6.81 -39.41 -14.96
C TRP A 151 6.03 -40.73 -14.73
N GLY A 152 6.07 -41.64 -15.71
CA GLY A 152 5.41 -42.94 -15.74
C GLY A 152 3.90 -42.90 -15.99
N SER A 153 3.19 -41.97 -15.35
CA SER A 153 1.74 -41.80 -15.50
C SER A 153 1.35 -40.32 -15.54
N LYS A 154 0.26 -40.03 -16.27
CA LYS A 154 -0.35 -38.69 -16.31
C LYS A 154 -0.79 -38.22 -14.93
N ASP A 155 -1.21 -39.13 -14.05
CA ASP A 155 -1.68 -38.77 -12.70
C ASP A 155 -0.56 -38.33 -11.76
N ASN A 156 0.66 -38.83 -11.96
CA ASN A 156 1.81 -38.40 -11.17
C ASN A 156 2.21 -36.98 -11.56
N LEU A 157 2.19 -36.67 -12.87
CA LEU A 157 2.45 -35.32 -13.36
C LEU A 157 1.42 -34.32 -12.81
N THR A 158 0.14 -34.64 -12.85
CA THR A 158 -0.91 -33.74 -12.35
C THR A 158 -0.80 -33.51 -10.85
N LYS A 159 -0.46 -34.54 -10.07
CA LYS A 159 -0.18 -34.40 -8.63
C LYS A 159 0.97 -33.43 -8.36
N GLU A 160 2.09 -33.56 -9.09
CA GLU A 160 3.26 -32.71 -8.87
C GLU A 160 3.01 -31.26 -9.32
N LEU A 161 2.28 -31.05 -10.43
CA LEU A 161 1.83 -29.73 -10.85
C LEU A 161 0.93 -29.06 -9.81
N LEU A 162 -0.06 -29.80 -9.29
CA LEU A 162 -0.98 -29.31 -8.27
C LEU A 162 -0.20 -28.91 -7.00
N LYS A 163 0.78 -29.73 -6.60
CA LYS A 163 1.66 -29.43 -5.46
C LYS A 163 2.45 -28.12 -5.66
N ARG A 164 3.09 -27.91 -6.82
CA ARG A 164 3.78 -26.64 -7.12
C ARG A 164 2.85 -25.45 -7.13
N ASP A 165 1.65 -25.60 -7.67
CA ASP A 165 0.66 -24.53 -7.70
C ASP A 165 0.17 -24.16 -6.29
N LEU A 166 -0.07 -25.15 -5.43
CA LEU A 166 -0.40 -24.93 -4.03
C LEU A 166 0.74 -24.23 -3.29
N GLU A 167 1.98 -24.68 -3.44
CA GLU A 167 3.16 -24.07 -2.81
C GLU A 167 3.33 -22.61 -3.25
N ARG A 168 3.17 -22.33 -4.56
CA ARG A 168 3.20 -20.97 -5.09
C ARG A 168 2.10 -20.10 -4.51
N ARG A 169 0.87 -20.61 -4.40
CA ARG A 169 -0.26 -19.88 -3.80
C ARG A 169 -0.03 -19.64 -2.31
N PHE A 170 0.47 -20.62 -1.58
CA PHE A 170 0.80 -20.51 -0.16
C PHE A 170 1.91 -19.48 0.08
N TYR A 171 2.98 -19.52 -0.71
CA TYR A 171 4.05 -18.52 -0.67
C TYR A 171 3.52 -17.10 -0.95
N GLN A 172 2.67 -16.95 -1.97
CA GLN A 172 2.03 -15.67 -2.28
C GLN A 172 1.18 -15.20 -1.10
N GLN A 173 0.30 -16.05 -0.56
CA GLN A 173 -0.52 -15.74 0.61
C GLN A 173 0.33 -15.31 1.81
N ASN A 174 1.40 -16.05 2.15
CA ASN A 174 2.32 -15.72 3.23
C ASN A 174 3.02 -14.37 3.00
N THR A 175 3.36 -14.07 1.76
CA THR A 175 3.96 -12.78 1.41
C THR A 175 2.94 -11.65 1.59
N PHE A 176 1.69 -11.84 1.14
CA PHE A 176 0.63 -10.84 1.30
C PHE A 176 0.26 -10.61 2.77
N THR A 177 0.14 -11.67 3.57
CA THR A 177 -0.16 -11.56 5.01
C THR A 177 0.98 -10.88 5.76
N THR A 178 2.24 -11.21 5.46
CA THR A 178 3.42 -10.56 6.06
C THR A 178 3.50 -9.08 5.69
N LYS A 179 3.29 -8.73 4.41
CA LYS A 179 3.24 -7.34 3.96
C LYS A 179 2.14 -6.55 4.65
N ARG A 180 0.95 -7.14 4.83
CA ARG A 180 -0.17 -6.52 5.56
C ARG A 180 0.21 -6.25 7.02
N LYS A 181 0.74 -7.25 7.71
CA LYS A 181 1.20 -7.12 9.11
C LYS A 181 2.28 -6.04 9.27
N LEU A 182 3.27 -5.99 8.36
CA LEU A 182 4.31 -4.96 8.39
C LEU A 182 3.76 -3.54 8.15
N ARG A 183 2.75 -3.40 7.28
CA ARG A 183 2.08 -2.12 7.04
C ARG A 183 1.31 -1.66 8.27
N ASP A 184 0.59 -2.56 8.91
CA ASP A 184 -0.20 -2.25 10.10
C ASP A 184 0.73 -1.89 11.28
N TYR A 185 1.84 -2.64 11.47
CA TYR A 185 2.89 -2.32 12.43
C TYR A 185 3.55 -0.95 12.18
N ARG A 186 3.79 -0.59 10.91
CA ARG A 186 4.32 0.72 10.55
C ARG A 186 3.38 1.84 10.98
N ARG A 187 2.09 1.73 10.67
CA ARG A 187 1.09 2.74 11.05
C ARG A 187 1.02 2.94 12.56
N GLU A 188 1.03 1.86 13.32
CA GLU A 188 1.00 1.94 14.78
C GLU A 188 2.26 2.60 15.35
N LYS A 189 3.44 2.25 14.81
CA LYS A 189 4.69 2.94 15.17
C LYS A 189 4.68 4.42 14.82
N ASP A 190 4.12 4.79 13.68
CA ASP A 190 4.00 6.19 13.26
C ASP A 190 3.07 6.96 14.22
N HIS A 191 1.91 6.38 14.59
CA HIS A 191 1.03 6.98 15.60
C HIS A 191 1.67 7.11 16.98
N GLN A 192 2.43 6.11 17.43
CA GLN A 192 3.16 6.21 18.71
C GLN A 192 4.25 7.29 18.67
N ARG A 193 4.95 7.43 17.53
CA ARG A 193 5.94 8.50 17.32
C ARG A 193 5.30 9.87 17.34
N GLU A 194 4.17 10.04 16.65
CA GLU A 194 3.39 11.27 16.67
C GLU A 194 2.95 11.63 18.09
N GLN A 195 2.40 10.68 18.83
CA GLN A 195 1.98 10.91 20.22
C GLN A 195 3.15 11.34 21.10
N LYS A 196 4.29 10.64 21.04
CA LYS A 196 5.50 11.02 21.80
C LYS A 196 6.04 12.39 21.40
N MET A 197 6.01 12.73 20.11
CA MET A 197 6.42 14.05 19.64
C MET A 197 5.51 15.15 20.17
N VAL A 198 4.19 14.94 20.13
CA VAL A 198 3.20 15.89 20.70
C VAL A 198 3.41 16.06 22.20
N GLU A 199 3.64 14.97 22.93
CA GLU A 199 3.88 14.99 24.37
C GLU A 199 5.19 15.73 24.73
N THR A 200 6.25 15.49 23.96
CA THR A 200 7.56 16.12 24.20
C THR A 200 7.58 17.60 23.79
N ALA A 201 6.88 17.95 22.70
CA ALA A 201 6.81 19.32 22.18
C ALA A 201 5.77 20.18 22.91
N GLY A 202 4.86 19.57 23.68
CA GLY A 202 3.83 20.24 24.47
C GLY A 202 4.37 21.23 25.50
N LEU A 203 3.49 22.14 25.93
CA LEU A 203 3.75 23.03 27.07
C LEU A 203 4.08 22.27 28.37
N PHE A 204 3.59 21.03 28.50
CA PHE A 204 3.89 20.15 29.62
C PHE A 204 5.10 19.23 29.37
N GLY A 205 5.72 19.30 28.19
CA GLY A 205 6.98 18.63 27.90
C GLY A 205 8.16 19.27 28.63
N PRO A 206 9.37 18.66 28.58
CA PRO A 206 10.55 19.15 29.29
C PRO A 206 10.88 20.61 28.95
N SER A 207 10.82 20.98 27.67
CA SER A 207 11.09 22.34 27.20
C SER A 207 9.95 23.31 27.50
N GLY A 208 8.69 22.86 27.41
CA GLY A 208 7.52 23.67 27.74
C GLY A 208 7.46 24.06 29.22
N LYS A 209 7.86 23.15 30.11
CA LYS A 209 7.97 23.41 31.56
C LYS A 209 8.93 24.55 31.88
N VAL A 210 10.04 24.67 31.15
CA VAL A 210 10.99 25.77 31.32
C VAL A 210 10.34 27.10 30.96
N VAL A 211 9.62 27.15 29.83
CA VAL A 211 8.90 28.35 29.40
C VAL A 211 7.80 28.74 30.39
N LEU A 212 7.02 27.77 30.87
CA LEU A 212 5.96 28.02 31.85
C LEU A 212 6.52 28.56 33.17
N THR A 213 7.65 28.00 33.63
CA THR A 213 8.36 28.48 34.81
C THR A 213 8.84 29.93 34.62
N ALA A 214 9.39 30.26 33.45
CA ALA A 214 9.83 31.63 33.15
C ALA A 214 8.66 32.62 33.15
N VAL A 215 7.52 32.26 32.54
CA VAL A 215 6.30 33.08 32.56
C VAL A 215 5.82 33.31 33.99
N ALA A 216 5.83 32.27 34.83
CA ALA A 216 5.41 32.38 36.23
C ALA A 216 6.32 33.30 37.05
N ILE A 217 7.64 33.20 36.86
CA ILE A 217 8.63 34.05 37.56
C ILE A 217 8.45 35.52 37.17
N ASN A 218 8.38 35.83 35.87
CA ASN A 218 8.29 37.21 35.42
C ASN A 218 6.91 37.82 35.70
N GLY A 219 5.84 37.03 35.58
CA GLY A 219 4.51 37.44 36.02
C GLY A 219 4.47 37.76 37.52
N SER A 220 5.15 36.96 38.35
CA SER A 220 5.26 37.23 39.79
C SER A 220 6.01 38.54 40.07
N ASN A 221 7.13 38.79 39.36
CA ASN A 221 7.87 40.05 39.47
C ASN A 221 7.02 41.27 39.05
N PHE A 222 6.24 41.15 37.98
CA PHE A 222 5.29 42.19 37.58
C PHE A 222 4.25 42.44 38.68
N LEU A 223 3.66 41.39 39.26
CA LEU A 223 2.69 41.52 40.35
C LEU A 223 3.30 42.23 41.57
N PHE A 224 4.52 41.87 41.97
CA PHE A 224 5.19 42.54 43.10
C PHE A 224 5.43 44.02 42.82
N LYS A 225 5.88 44.40 41.62
CA LYS A 225 6.06 45.80 41.22
C LYS A 225 4.74 46.55 41.13
N LEU A 226 3.68 45.90 40.64
CA LEU A 226 2.34 46.48 40.58
C LEU A 226 1.82 46.78 41.99
N PHE A 227 1.92 45.84 42.91
CA PHE A 227 1.56 46.07 44.31
C PHE A 227 2.42 47.18 44.94
N ALA A 228 3.74 47.14 44.75
CA ALA A 228 4.63 48.18 45.25
C ALA A 228 4.24 49.57 44.71
N TRP A 229 3.89 49.68 43.43
CA TRP A 229 3.39 50.94 42.85
C TRP A 229 2.07 51.38 43.48
N ILE A 230 1.09 50.49 43.66
CA ILE A 230 -0.20 50.81 44.30
C ILE A 230 0.01 51.38 45.72
N PHE A 231 0.94 50.80 46.49
CA PHE A 231 1.25 51.28 47.83
C PHE A 231 2.08 52.57 47.85
N THR A 232 3.03 52.74 46.93
CA THR A 232 3.99 53.87 46.97
C THR A 232 3.50 55.09 46.19
N GLY A 233 2.66 54.90 45.17
CA GLY A 233 2.15 55.96 44.29
C GLY A 233 3.21 56.66 43.42
N SER A 234 4.44 56.14 43.35
CA SER A 234 5.56 56.79 42.65
C SER A 234 5.49 56.60 41.12
N HIS A 235 5.65 57.71 40.38
CA HIS A 235 5.78 57.70 38.92
C HIS A 235 6.98 56.87 38.43
N SER A 236 8.07 56.78 39.21
CA SER A 236 9.23 55.96 38.86
C SER A 236 8.91 54.47 38.95
N MET A 237 8.21 54.04 40.01
CA MET A 237 7.79 52.64 40.16
C MET A 237 6.72 52.23 39.14
N PHE A 238 5.89 53.19 38.70
CA PHE A 238 4.94 52.96 37.62
C PHE A 238 5.64 52.61 36.31
N SER A 239 6.71 53.33 35.95
CA SER A 239 7.49 53.06 34.73
C SER A 239 8.12 51.65 34.77
N GLU A 240 8.68 51.24 35.91
CA GLU A 240 9.21 49.89 36.14
C GLU A 240 8.13 48.80 36.03
N CYS A 241 6.92 49.11 36.50
CA CYS A 241 5.76 48.23 36.40
C CYS A 241 5.30 48.06 34.95
N ILE A 242 5.20 49.14 34.16
CA ILE A 242 4.86 49.09 32.72
C ILE A 242 5.90 48.28 31.95
N HIS A 243 7.18 48.49 32.24
CA HIS A 243 8.25 47.72 31.59
C HIS A 243 8.10 46.22 31.88
N SER A 244 7.85 45.86 33.14
CA SER A 244 7.63 44.47 33.56
C SER A 244 6.32 43.88 32.99
N LEU A 245 5.31 44.71 32.73
CA LEU A 245 4.07 44.31 32.05
C LEU A 245 4.33 43.94 30.59
N ALA A 246 5.10 44.76 29.87
CA ALA A 246 5.47 44.49 28.49
C ALA A 246 6.22 43.16 28.36
N ASP A 247 7.16 42.89 29.26
CA ASP A 247 7.89 41.61 29.30
C ASP A 247 6.96 40.42 29.57
N THR A 248 5.99 40.59 30.47
CA THR A 248 5.00 39.55 30.78
C THR A 248 4.11 39.25 29.57
N ILE A 249 3.66 40.29 28.85
CA ILE A 249 2.86 40.15 27.62
C ILE A 249 3.66 39.43 26.54
N ASN A 250 4.92 39.80 26.34
CA ASN A 250 5.80 39.15 25.36
C ASN A 250 5.96 37.65 25.64
N GLN A 251 6.13 37.28 26.91
CA GLN A 251 6.24 35.86 27.30
C GLN A 251 4.92 35.10 27.14
N LEU A 252 3.78 35.74 27.40
CA LEU A 252 2.47 35.16 27.15
C LEU A 252 2.23 34.90 25.66
N ILE A 253 2.65 35.81 24.77
CA ILE A 253 2.56 35.63 23.32
C ILE A 253 3.39 34.41 22.87
N LEU A 254 4.62 34.28 23.38
CA LEU A 254 5.48 33.13 23.07
C LEU A 254 4.89 31.81 23.61
N ALA A 255 4.40 31.80 24.85
CA ALA A 255 3.77 30.64 25.45
C ALA A 255 2.51 30.21 24.67
N TYR A 256 1.69 31.16 24.24
CA TYR A 256 0.50 30.91 23.41
C TYR A 256 0.89 30.31 22.05
N GLY A 257 1.93 30.84 21.39
CA GLY A 257 2.41 30.30 20.13
C GLY A 257 2.92 28.88 20.22
N ILE A 258 3.65 28.55 21.31
CA ILE A 258 4.06 27.18 21.60
C ILE A 258 2.84 26.29 21.82
N HIS A 259 1.86 26.73 22.62
CA HIS A 259 0.61 25.98 22.85
C HIS A 259 -0.10 25.64 21.54
N LYS A 260 -0.31 26.64 20.69
CA LYS A 260 -0.95 26.46 19.40
C LYS A 260 -0.12 25.61 18.45
N SER A 261 1.22 25.69 18.51
CA SER A 261 2.09 24.92 17.60
C SER A 261 2.02 23.40 17.78
N VAL A 262 1.57 22.94 18.95
CA VAL A 262 1.46 21.53 19.31
C VAL A 262 0.09 20.95 18.92
N GLN A 263 -0.86 21.82 18.51
CA GLN A 263 -2.17 21.39 18.07
C GLN A 263 -2.06 20.49 16.82
N ARG A 264 -2.80 19.37 16.84
CA ARG A 264 -2.85 18.42 15.71
C ARG A 264 -3.46 19.09 14.47
N ALA A 265 -3.11 18.56 13.31
CA ALA A 265 -3.69 18.96 12.04
C ALA A 265 -5.22 18.80 12.06
N ASP A 266 -5.90 19.79 11.49
CA ASP A 266 -7.35 19.84 11.34
C ASP A 266 -7.70 19.98 9.85
N SER A 267 -8.97 19.87 9.49
CA SER A 267 -9.43 20.01 8.10
C SER A 267 -8.99 21.34 7.47
N ASP A 268 -8.99 22.42 8.25
CA ASP A 268 -8.56 23.75 7.80
C ASP A 268 -7.04 23.87 7.69
N HIS A 269 -6.27 23.06 8.42
CA HIS A 269 -4.81 23.08 8.45
C HIS A 269 -4.25 21.66 8.30
N PRO A 270 -4.19 21.12 7.06
CA PRO A 270 -3.79 19.73 6.81
C PRO A 270 -2.33 19.45 7.16
N TYR A 271 -1.49 20.49 7.22
CA TYR A 271 -0.08 20.39 7.62
C TYR A 271 0.16 20.60 9.13
N GLY A 272 -0.90 20.87 9.91
CA GLY A 272 -0.79 21.18 11.34
C GLY A 272 -0.45 22.63 11.65
N TYR A 273 -0.35 22.93 12.95
CA TYR A 273 -0.17 24.30 13.46
C TYR A 273 1.27 24.62 13.86
N THR A 274 2.25 23.76 13.56
CA THR A 274 3.64 23.91 14.03
C THR A 274 4.27 25.27 13.68
N ASN A 275 3.84 25.91 12.60
CA ASN A 275 4.33 27.23 12.20
C ASN A 275 3.92 28.38 13.14
N MET A 276 2.91 28.19 13.99
CA MET A 276 2.41 29.22 14.91
C MET A 276 3.47 29.72 15.89
N ARG A 277 4.45 28.88 16.25
CA ARG A 277 5.58 29.29 17.11
C ARG A 277 6.50 30.33 16.45
N TYR A 278 6.64 30.29 15.13
CA TYR A 278 7.44 31.27 14.39
C TYR A 278 6.68 32.58 14.25
N VAL A 279 5.37 32.50 14.02
CA VAL A 279 4.49 33.67 13.97
C VAL A 279 4.48 34.40 15.32
N SER A 280 4.32 33.67 16.42
CA SER A 280 4.38 34.27 17.76
C SER A 280 5.76 34.85 18.09
N SER A 281 6.84 34.17 17.66
CA SER A 281 8.21 34.68 17.85
C SER A 281 8.47 35.95 17.05
N LEU A 282 7.92 36.06 15.84
CA LEU A 282 8.02 37.27 15.02
C LEU A 282 7.26 38.43 15.67
N ILE A 283 6.02 38.19 16.12
CA ILE A 283 5.20 39.20 16.80
C ILE A 283 5.89 39.68 18.07
N SER A 284 6.42 38.76 18.89
CA SER A 284 7.17 39.11 20.10
C SER A 284 8.45 39.87 19.78
N GLY A 285 9.18 39.48 18.72
CA GLY A 285 10.40 40.17 18.30
C GLY A 285 10.13 41.61 17.87
N VAL A 286 9.08 41.83 17.07
CA VAL A 286 8.66 43.18 16.66
C VAL A 286 8.13 43.99 17.85
N GLY A 287 7.45 43.37 18.82
CA GLY A 287 6.91 44.05 19.99
C GLY A 287 7.95 44.44 21.06
N ILE A 288 9.17 43.91 20.99
CA ILE A 288 10.29 44.25 21.89
C ILE A 288 11.09 45.46 21.39
N PHE A 289 11.13 45.69 20.08
CA PHE A 289 11.82 46.82 19.43
C PHE A 289 10.95 48.08 19.42
#